data_AF-F7JR21-F1
#
_entry.id   AF-F7JR21-F1
#
_cell.length_a   1.000
_cell.length_b   1.000
_cell.length_c   1.000
_cell.angle_alpha   90.00
_cell.angle_beta   90.00
_cell.angle_gamma   90.00
#
_symmetry.space_group_name_H-M   'P 1'
#
loop_
_entity.id
_entity.type
_entity.pdbx_description
1 polymer ?
#
loop_
_entity_poly.entity_id
_entity_poly.type
_entity_poly.pdbx_seq_one_letter_code
_entity_poly.pdbx_strand_id
1 'polypeptide(L)'
;MFVNNMKGVRLDGSNATIILDGEGKFQADRNKISRVWMDHGVWPLFTLNLYINQTGDLSILDEEVSYWKDAQIERAKRIDLNWNKKEGNCQKTKDGECYSGTIMEHLILENVICSLNIGEHGNINLEDGDWNDQLDMASDKGETIPFTAFYGSNLCNIAELLEMQMKKEGRKAVSLFEEMEMLLLGLKEEGTENGQEILEKYYKQIRSGISGRKKEMPIQQLIDMLRWKGQSLLQQIRKNEWIELSDQEGFFNGYYNNDGNAVDGILHDGKLRFGLTAQTFSIMSGAATEEQVQKIIRAVDHYLPDKHTGGIRLTLPLGDNTWNFGRGFALIYGEKENGGMFSHMTTMYAYALYSRGYVRAGYQILKSIYELSTNTRSAQIYPGVPEYISSRGRGMYSYVTGAGSWIIFLMLTQVYGVRGKLGNLWIEPKLVREQFTSSNVLVTETSFMGKDLSISFYNRESLDYGEYQLGEICINDEVWDEQINGMHVELQWSEMEKKLISNKKIKSVLNL
;
A
#
# COMPACT_ATOMS: atom_id res chain seq x y z
N MET A 1 -17.60 -8.92 -1.23
CA MET A 1 -16.84 -8.06 -2.17
C MET A 1 -15.38 -8.50 -2.31
N PHE A 2 -14.53 -8.40 -1.27
CA PHE A 2 -13.09 -8.72 -1.37
C PHE A 2 -12.80 -10.09 -2.02
N VAL A 3 -13.40 -11.17 -1.52
CA VAL A 3 -13.26 -12.53 -2.08
C VAL A 3 -13.57 -12.55 -3.58
N ASN A 4 -14.62 -11.87 -4.02
CA ASN A 4 -14.97 -11.78 -5.45
C ASN A 4 -13.97 -10.98 -6.27
N ASN A 5 -13.26 -10.01 -5.69
CA ASN A 5 -12.22 -9.27 -6.41
C ASN A 5 -11.00 -10.16 -6.70
N MET A 6 -10.68 -11.08 -5.79
CA MET A 6 -9.58 -12.03 -5.97
C MET A 6 -9.81 -13.00 -7.14
N LYS A 7 -11.05 -13.16 -7.63
CA LYS A 7 -11.35 -13.90 -8.88
C LYS A 7 -10.59 -13.36 -10.09
N GLY A 8 -10.16 -12.09 -10.05
CA GLY A 8 -9.46 -11.45 -11.15
C GLY A 8 -7.98 -11.84 -11.26
N VAL A 9 -7.39 -12.47 -10.24
CA VAL A 9 -5.98 -12.85 -10.22
C VAL A 9 -5.73 -14.03 -11.18
N ARG A 10 -4.65 -13.98 -11.94
CA ARG A 10 -4.16 -15.07 -12.82
C ARG A 10 -3.08 -15.88 -12.11
N LEU A 11 -2.82 -17.10 -12.59
CA LEU A 11 -1.75 -17.94 -12.05
C LEU A 11 -0.33 -17.41 -12.28
N ASP A 12 -0.16 -16.37 -13.09
CA ASP A 12 1.10 -15.66 -13.28
C ASP A 12 1.24 -14.41 -12.36
N GLY A 13 0.37 -14.29 -11.35
CA GLY A 13 0.37 -13.21 -10.38
C GLY A 13 -0.01 -11.84 -10.95
N SER A 14 -0.43 -11.78 -12.22
CA SER A 14 -1.10 -10.61 -12.79
C SER A 14 -2.60 -10.71 -12.55
N ASN A 15 -3.37 -9.70 -12.95
CA ASN A 15 -4.82 -9.67 -12.74
C ASN A 15 -5.57 -9.11 -13.95
N ALA A 16 -6.86 -9.44 -14.04
CA ALA A 16 -7.77 -8.81 -14.98
C ALA A 16 -7.90 -7.31 -14.67
N THR A 17 -7.90 -6.48 -15.72
CA THR A 17 -7.89 -5.01 -15.62
C THR A 17 -9.20 -4.36 -16.10
N ILE A 18 -10.11 -5.15 -16.68
CA ILE A 18 -11.44 -4.70 -17.08
C ILE A 18 -12.48 -5.35 -16.15
N ILE A 19 -13.07 -4.55 -15.28
CA ILE A 19 -14.12 -4.95 -14.35
C ILE A 19 -15.50 -4.66 -15.00
N LEU A 20 -16.44 -5.60 -14.88
CA LEU A 20 -17.82 -5.46 -15.36
C LEU A 20 -18.80 -5.30 -14.20
N ASP A 21 -20.01 -4.83 -14.51
CA ASP A 21 -21.09 -4.77 -13.53
C ASP A 21 -21.43 -6.15 -12.95
N GLY A 22 -21.51 -6.23 -11.63
CA GLY A 22 -21.82 -7.43 -10.87
C GLY A 22 -20.60 -8.04 -10.17
N GLU A 23 -20.87 -8.89 -9.17
CA GLU A 23 -19.82 -9.38 -8.30
C GLU A 23 -18.83 -10.31 -9.00
N GLY A 24 -17.55 -9.97 -8.96
CA GLY A 24 -16.45 -10.82 -9.46
C GLY A 24 -16.50 -11.06 -10.96
N LYS A 25 -17.09 -10.13 -11.73
CA LYS A 25 -17.15 -10.22 -13.19
C LYS A 25 -16.06 -9.38 -13.81
N PHE A 26 -15.23 -10.02 -14.62
CA PHE A 26 -14.17 -9.38 -15.38
C PHE A 26 -14.38 -9.62 -16.87
N GLN A 27 -13.69 -8.85 -17.68
CA GLN A 27 -13.68 -9.02 -19.12
C GLN A 27 -12.26 -9.25 -19.61
N ALA A 28 -12.11 -10.20 -20.52
CA ALA A 28 -10.89 -10.31 -21.32
C ALA A 28 -10.72 -9.02 -22.15
N ASP A 29 -9.47 -8.57 -22.25
CA ASP A 29 -9.11 -7.47 -23.12
C ASP A 29 -9.47 -7.80 -24.58
N ARG A 30 -10.09 -6.84 -25.26
CA ARG A 30 -10.48 -6.97 -26.67
C ARG A 30 -9.46 -6.31 -27.59
N ASN A 31 -8.57 -5.49 -27.04
CA ASN A 31 -7.54 -4.77 -27.76
C ASN A 31 -6.22 -5.56 -27.67
N LYS A 32 -5.35 -5.40 -28.67
CA LYS A 32 -4.06 -6.12 -28.73
C LYS A 32 -2.98 -5.57 -27.78
N ILE A 33 -3.32 -4.61 -26.92
CA ILE A 33 -2.36 -3.92 -26.04
C ILE A 33 -2.83 -4.16 -24.61
N SER A 34 -2.42 -5.29 -24.05
CA SER A 34 -2.61 -5.56 -22.62
C SER A 34 -1.39 -5.02 -21.87
N ARG A 35 -1.66 -4.36 -20.75
CA ARG A 35 -0.65 -3.78 -19.85
C ARG A 35 -0.69 -4.48 -18.51
N VAL A 36 0.48 -4.63 -17.89
CA VAL A 36 0.63 -5.09 -16.50
C VAL A 36 1.18 -3.94 -15.67
N TRP A 37 0.39 -3.54 -14.69
CA TRP A 37 0.83 -2.62 -13.65
C TRP A 37 1.37 -3.44 -12.49
N MET A 38 2.63 -3.24 -12.16
CA MET A 38 3.34 -4.10 -11.24
C MET A 38 2.83 -3.93 -9.79
N ASP A 39 2.20 -2.80 -9.46
CA ASP A 39 1.71 -2.49 -8.11
C ASP A 39 0.35 -3.14 -7.80
N HIS A 40 -0.35 -3.66 -8.81
CA HIS A 40 -1.68 -4.25 -8.61
C HIS A 40 -1.71 -5.39 -7.58
N GLY A 41 -0.63 -6.18 -7.45
CA GLY A 41 -0.52 -7.26 -6.46
C GLY A 41 -0.22 -6.79 -5.02
N VAL A 42 0.06 -5.50 -4.83
CA VAL A 42 0.37 -4.93 -3.50
C VAL A 42 -0.90 -4.59 -2.72
N TRP A 43 -1.85 -3.92 -3.37
CA TRP A 43 -3.03 -3.34 -2.76
C TRP A 43 -4.04 -4.35 -2.16
N PRO A 44 -4.22 -5.58 -2.69
CA PRO A 44 -5.11 -6.56 -2.10
C PRO A 44 -4.77 -6.87 -0.65
N LEU A 45 -3.50 -7.15 -0.34
CA LEU A 45 -3.07 -7.44 1.03
C LEU A 45 -3.23 -6.23 1.95
N PHE A 46 -2.83 -5.04 1.48
CA PHE A 46 -3.00 -3.81 2.26
C PHE A 46 -4.46 -3.59 2.67
N THR A 47 -5.38 -3.79 1.73
CA THR A 47 -6.83 -3.64 1.97
C THR A 47 -7.37 -4.75 2.88
N LEU A 48 -6.92 -5.99 2.69
CA LEU A 48 -7.34 -7.12 3.53
C LEU A 48 -6.88 -6.97 4.97
N ASN A 49 -5.65 -6.47 5.18
CA ASN A 49 -5.14 -6.21 6.53
C ASN A 49 -6.00 -5.18 7.27
N LEU A 50 -6.54 -4.18 6.58
CA LEU A 50 -7.53 -3.28 7.19
C LEU A 50 -8.78 -4.06 7.61
N TYR A 51 -9.35 -4.89 6.72
CA TYR A 51 -10.51 -5.72 7.05
C TYR A 51 -10.27 -6.62 8.26
N ILE A 52 -9.18 -7.40 8.25
CA ILE A 52 -8.83 -8.32 9.34
C ILE A 52 -8.64 -7.56 10.66
N ASN A 53 -7.98 -6.40 10.62
CA ASN A 53 -7.80 -5.60 11.83
C ASN A 53 -9.11 -5.04 12.37
N GLN A 54 -10.00 -4.55 11.50
CA GLN A 54 -11.30 -4.01 11.91
C GLN A 54 -12.26 -5.09 12.41
N THR A 55 -12.20 -6.31 11.90
CA THR A 55 -13.20 -7.37 12.14
C THR A 55 -12.72 -8.49 13.04
N GLY A 56 -11.41 -8.75 13.08
CA GLY A 56 -10.82 -9.95 13.68
C GLY A 56 -11.04 -11.23 12.88
N ASP A 57 -11.67 -11.14 11.70
CA ASP A 57 -11.99 -12.29 10.86
C ASP A 57 -10.77 -12.75 10.06
N LEU A 58 -10.06 -13.76 10.60
CA LEU A 58 -9.00 -14.47 9.89
C LEU A 58 -9.52 -15.54 8.92
N SER A 59 -10.78 -15.97 9.07
CA SER A 59 -11.35 -17.04 8.24
C SER A 59 -11.51 -16.64 6.77
N ILE A 60 -11.56 -15.32 6.49
CA ILE A 60 -11.49 -14.80 5.12
C ILE A 60 -10.27 -15.30 4.33
N LEU A 61 -9.16 -15.64 5.01
CA LEU A 61 -7.95 -16.17 4.38
C LEU A 61 -8.15 -17.58 3.81
N ASP A 62 -9.15 -18.32 4.33
CA ASP A 62 -9.52 -19.68 3.92
C ASP A 62 -10.62 -19.71 2.87
N GLU A 63 -11.29 -18.59 2.60
CA GLU A 63 -12.30 -18.51 1.55
C GLU A 63 -11.69 -18.92 0.21
N GLU A 64 -12.40 -19.77 -0.53
CA GLU A 64 -11.91 -20.28 -1.81
C GLU A 64 -12.50 -19.51 -2.99
N VAL A 65 -11.65 -19.26 -3.98
CA VAL A 65 -12.02 -18.51 -5.16
C VAL A 65 -11.23 -18.99 -6.37
N SER A 66 -11.84 -18.92 -7.55
CA SER A 66 -11.19 -19.34 -8.80
C SER A 66 -10.23 -18.30 -9.34
N TYR A 67 -9.14 -18.72 -9.99
CA TYR A 67 -8.27 -17.82 -10.76
C TYR A 67 -8.87 -17.43 -12.11
N TRP A 68 -8.62 -16.20 -12.54
CA TRP A 68 -8.94 -15.69 -13.86
C TRP A 68 -8.08 -16.35 -14.94
N LYS A 69 -8.69 -16.55 -16.12
CA LYS A 69 -8.00 -16.97 -17.34
C LYS A 69 -8.55 -16.24 -18.55
N ASP A 70 -7.66 -15.68 -19.34
CA ASP A 70 -7.90 -15.21 -20.70
C ASP A 70 -6.72 -15.61 -21.59
N ALA A 71 -6.65 -15.04 -22.80
CA ALA A 71 -5.55 -15.30 -23.72
C ALA A 71 -4.20 -14.77 -23.22
N GLN A 72 -4.18 -13.85 -22.25
CA GLN A 72 -2.94 -13.27 -21.74
C GLN A 72 -2.30 -14.25 -20.76
N ILE A 73 -1.03 -14.56 -20.97
CA ILE A 73 -0.23 -15.42 -20.09
C ILE A 73 1.17 -14.82 -19.89
N GLU A 74 1.84 -15.28 -18.84
CA GLU A 74 3.21 -14.89 -18.51
C GLU A 74 3.29 -13.38 -18.27
N ARG A 75 2.31 -12.87 -17.51
CA ARG A 75 2.11 -11.43 -17.22
C ARG A 75 1.97 -10.63 -18.50
N ALA A 76 1.06 -11.07 -19.37
CA ALA A 76 0.77 -10.49 -20.69
C ALA A 76 1.95 -10.40 -21.67
N LYS A 77 3.10 -11.04 -21.38
CA LYS A 77 4.25 -11.11 -22.31
C LYS A 77 4.01 -12.09 -23.45
N ARG A 78 2.98 -12.94 -23.36
CA ARG A 78 2.62 -13.94 -24.38
C ARG A 78 1.11 -14.11 -24.50
N ILE A 79 0.69 -14.50 -25.71
CA ILE A 79 -0.68 -14.91 -26.02
C ILE A 79 -0.77 -16.45 -26.05
N ASP A 80 -1.72 -16.99 -25.29
CA ASP A 80 -2.14 -18.39 -25.35
C ASP A 80 -3.07 -18.60 -26.55
N LEU A 81 -2.52 -19.17 -27.62
CA LEU A 81 -3.27 -19.44 -28.86
C LEU A 81 -4.28 -20.58 -28.72
N ASN A 82 -4.19 -21.39 -27.66
CA ASN A 82 -5.13 -22.47 -27.40
C ASN A 82 -6.33 -21.99 -26.59
N TRP A 83 -6.25 -20.81 -25.96
CA TRP A 83 -7.36 -20.26 -25.20
C TRP A 83 -8.53 -19.88 -26.12
N ASN A 84 -9.73 -20.29 -25.73
CA ASN A 84 -10.96 -19.96 -26.43
C ASN A 84 -12.02 -19.43 -25.46
N LYS A 85 -12.62 -18.27 -25.79
CA LYS A 85 -13.68 -17.65 -24.99
C LYS A 85 -14.86 -18.57 -24.66
N LYS A 86 -15.15 -19.58 -25.50
CA LYS A 86 -16.23 -20.55 -25.24
C LYS A 86 -15.94 -21.48 -24.06
N GLU A 87 -14.67 -21.65 -23.68
CA GLU A 87 -14.23 -22.50 -22.56
C GLU A 87 -14.36 -21.79 -21.20
N GLY A 88 -14.74 -20.51 -21.23
CA GLY A 88 -14.90 -19.66 -20.06
C GLY A 88 -13.63 -18.91 -19.69
N ASN A 89 -13.70 -18.21 -18.55
CA ASN A 89 -12.63 -17.33 -18.06
C ASN A 89 -12.11 -17.72 -16.67
N CYS A 90 -12.29 -18.97 -16.28
CA CYS A 90 -11.65 -19.54 -15.10
C CYS A 90 -10.41 -20.33 -15.53
N GLN A 91 -9.36 -20.32 -14.71
CA GLN A 91 -8.21 -21.19 -14.91
C GLN A 91 -8.62 -22.66 -14.79
N LYS A 92 -8.26 -23.45 -15.79
CA LYS A 92 -8.56 -24.88 -15.85
C LYS A 92 -7.41 -25.74 -15.34
N THR A 93 -7.77 -26.85 -14.69
CA THR A 93 -6.88 -27.99 -14.46
C THR A 93 -6.71 -28.78 -15.77
N LYS A 94 -5.75 -29.70 -15.80
CA LYS A 94 -5.55 -30.64 -16.91
C LYS A 94 -6.76 -31.54 -17.18
N ASP A 95 -7.62 -31.73 -16.18
CA ASP A 95 -8.87 -32.49 -16.30
C ASP A 95 -10.06 -31.62 -16.78
N GLY A 96 -9.87 -30.31 -16.99
CA GLY A 96 -10.87 -29.39 -17.53
C GLY A 96 -11.75 -28.67 -16.49
N GLU A 97 -11.50 -28.90 -15.20
CA GLU A 97 -12.24 -28.28 -14.10
C GLU A 97 -11.71 -26.87 -13.76
N CYS A 98 -12.57 -25.97 -13.30
CA CYS A 98 -12.11 -24.66 -12.79
C CYS A 98 -11.35 -24.88 -11.48
N TYR A 99 -10.10 -24.43 -11.41
CA TYR A 99 -9.33 -24.50 -10.16
C TYR A 99 -9.73 -23.35 -9.22
N SER A 100 -9.83 -23.66 -7.92
CA SER A 100 -10.03 -22.67 -6.85
C SER A 100 -8.97 -22.84 -5.77
N GLY A 101 -8.43 -21.69 -5.35
CA GLY A 101 -7.43 -21.53 -4.31
C GLY A 101 -7.98 -20.72 -3.14
N THR A 102 -7.34 -20.80 -1.98
CA THR A 102 -7.70 -19.94 -0.84
C THR A 102 -7.26 -18.50 -1.10
N ILE A 103 -7.85 -17.52 -0.41
CA ILE A 103 -7.36 -16.13 -0.45
C ILE A 103 -5.88 -16.06 -0.06
N MET A 104 -5.44 -16.83 0.94
CA MET A 104 -4.01 -16.93 1.30
C MET A 104 -3.14 -17.39 0.13
N GLU A 105 -3.57 -18.39 -0.64
CA GLU A 105 -2.85 -18.88 -1.83
C GLU A 105 -2.70 -17.79 -2.90
N HIS A 106 -3.76 -17.00 -3.14
CA HIS A 106 -3.72 -15.89 -4.10
C HIS A 106 -2.71 -14.82 -3.68
N LEU A 107 -2.74 -14.42 -2.40
CA LEU A 107 -1.84 -13.39 -1.86
C LEU A 107 -0.38 -13.85 -1.90
N ILE A 108 -0.10 -15.10 -1.55
CA ILE A 108 1.25 -15.67 -1.66
C ILE A 108 1.70 -15.61 -3.13
N LEU A 109 0.86 -16.04 -4.07
CA LEU A 109 1.23 -16.11 -5.47
C LEU A 109 1.61 -14.74 -6.06
N GLU A 110 0.76 -13.74 -5.89
CA GLU A 110 0.97 -12.38 -6.41
C GLU A 110 2.29 -11.78 -5.90
N ASN A 111 2.55 -11.92 -4.59
CA ASN A 111 3.70 -11.31 -3.94
C ASN A 111 4.99 -12.09 -4.23
N VAL A 112 4.95 -13.43 -4.27
CA VAL A 112 6.12 -14.25 -4.58
C VAL A 112 6.57 -14.04 -6.02
N ILE A 113 5.65 -14.04 -7.00
CA ILE A 113 6.00 -13.82 -8.40
C ILE A 113 6.67 -12.46 -8.60
N CYS A 114 6.09 -11.40 -8.05
CA CYS A 114 6.68 -10.06 -8.18
C CYS A 114 8.05 -9.98 -7.50
N SER A 115 8.24 -10.64 -6.35
CA SER A 115 9.53 -10.68 -5.67
C SER A 115 10.65 -11.41 -6.43
N LEU A 116 10.29 -12.27 -7.38
CA LEU A 116 11.22 -12.98 -8.27
C LEU A 116 11.44 -12.23 -9.59
N ASN A 117 10.54 -11.30 -9.95
CA ASN A 117 10.61 -10.50 -11.18
C ASN A 117 11.55 -9.29 -11.01
N ILE A 118 12.82 -9.59 -10.77
CA ILE A 118 13.87 -8.62 -10.45
C ILE A 118 14.64 -8.19 -11.70
N GLY A 119 14.98 -6.91 -11.79
CA GLY A 119 15.80 -6.31 -12.85
C GLY A 119 17.32 -6.39 -12.58
N GLU A 120 18.11 -5.68 -13.39
CA GLU A 120 19.57 -5.74 -13.35
C GLU A 120 20.18 -5.08 -12.10
N HIS A 121 19.45 -4.18 -11.42
CA HIS A 121 19.88 -3.49 -10.20
C HIS A 121 19.36 -4.13 -8.91
N GLY A 122 18.60 -5.22 -9.01
CA GLY A 122 18.12 -5.97 -7.85
C GLY A 122 16.77 -5.51 -7.29
N ASN A 123 16.05 -4.62 -7.99
CA ASN A 123 14.69 -4.21 -7.65
C ASN A 123 13.67 -4.86 -8.59
N ILE A 124 12.39 -4.82 -8.21
CA ILE A 124 11.30 -5.38 -9.03
C ILE A 124 11.15 -4.57 -10.31
N ASN A 125 11.01 -5.28 -11.43
CA ASN A 125 10.77 -4.68 -12.74
C ASN A 125 9.49 -3.83 -12.72
N LEU A 126 9.54 -2.67 -13.37
CA LEU A 126 8.43 -1.73 -13.47
C LEU A 126 7.27 -2.24 -14.35
N GLU A 127 7.57 -3.15 -15.28
CA GLU A 127 6.61 -3.63 -16.29
C GLU A 127 6.01 -2.45 -17.10
N ASP A 128 4.70 -2.37 -17.28
CA ASP A 128 4.08 -1.30 -18.05
C ASP A 128 3.73 -0.06 -17.20
N GLY A 129 4.08 -0.08 -15.90
CA GLY A 129 3.85 1.01 -14.96
C GLY A 129 3.62 0.53 -13.54
N ASP A 130 3.56 1.48 -12.62
CA ASP A 130 3.13 1.27 -11.23
C ASP A 130 1.97 2.23 -10.91
N TRP A 131 1.81 2.63 -9.64
CA TRP A 131 0.81 3.63 -9.24
C TRP A 131 0.87 4.92 -10.09
N ASN A 132 2.06 5.33 -10.55
CA ASN A 132 2.19 6.44 -11.47
C ASN A 132 1.99 5.93 -12.90
N ASP A 133 0.74 6.01 -13.35
CA ASP A 133 0.30 5.61 -14.69
C ASP A 133 1.14 6.21 -15.83
N GLN A 134 1.85 7.31 -15.59
CA GLN A 134 2.64 7.99 -16.61
C GLN A 134 4.04 7.43 -16.82
N LEU A 135 4.48 6.48 -15.99
CA LEU A 135 5.77 5.78 -16.10
C LEU A 135 5.64 4.52 -16.98
N ASP A 136 5.13 4.70 -18.21
CA ASP A 136 4.68 3.62 -19.08
C ASP A 136 5.60 3.31 -20.28
N MET A 137 6.87 3.70 -20.20
CA MET A 137 7.84 3.52 -21.30
C MET A 137 9.14 2.87 -20.85
N ALA A 138 9.11 2.10 -19.76
CA ALA A 138 10.27 1.39 -19.24
C ALA A 138 10.02 -0.10 -18.96
N SER A 139 9.33 -0.78 -19.87
CA SER A 139 8.95 -2.19 -19.72
C SER A 139 10.08 -3.20 -19.92
N ASP A 140 11.23 -2.80 -20.47
CA ASP A 140 12.36 -3.70 -20.73
C ASP A 140 13.31 -3.73 -19.53
N LYS A 141 13.79 -2.56 -19.10
CA LYS A 141 14.78 -2.42 -18.02
C LYS A 141 14.33 -1.59 -16.83
N GLY A 142 13.12 -1.03 -16.86
CA GLY A 142 12.65 -0.19 -15.79
C GLY A 142 12.51 -0.99 -14.50
N GLU A 143 12.85 -0.36 -13.38
CA GLU A 143 12.69 -0.93 -12.05
C GLU A 143 12.03 0.09 -11.11
N THR A 144 11.30 -0.40 -10.11
CA THR A 144 10.57 0.44 -9.15
C THR A 144 10.94 0.13 -7.71
N ILE A 145 11.68 1.05 -7.12
CA ILE A 145 12.08 1.01 -5.71
C ILE A 145 10.88 1.12 -4.76
N PRO A 146 9.90 2.04 -4.94
CA PRO A 146 8.78 2.16 -4.01
C PRO A 146 8.01 0.84 -3.84
N PHE A 147 7.74 0.15 -4.93
CA PHE A 147 6.96 -1.09 -4.89
C PHE A 147 7.82 -2.31 -4.61
N THR A 148 9.13 -2.27 -4.85
CA THR A 148 10.06 -3.25 -4.24
C THR A 148 9.99 -3.20 -2.72
N ALA A 149 9.94 -2.00 -2.13
CA ALA A 149 9.81 -1.81 -0.69
C ALA A 149 8.47 -2.38 -0.18
N PHE A 150 7.39 -2.07 -0.90
CA PHE A 150 6.05 -2.50 -0.52
C PHE A 150 5.87 -4.02 -0.65
N TYR A 151 6.33 -4.66 -1.74
CA TYR A 151 6.34 -6.11 -1.85
C TYR A 151 7.19 -6.78 -0.76
N GLY A 152 8.34 -6.19 -0.40
CA GLY A 152 9.15 -6.63 0.73
C GLY A 152 8.36 -6.67 2.04
N SER A 153 7.64 -5.58 2.35
CA SER A 153 6.75 -5.51 3.51
C SER A 153 5.58 -6.49 3.41
N ASN A 154 4.96 -6.64 2.23
CA ASN A 154 3.85 -7.58 2.05
C ASN A 154 4.25 -9.02 2.33
N LEU A 155 5.42 -9.47 1.88
CA LEU A 155 5.90 -10.82 2.17
C LEU A 155 6.06 -11.05 3.69
N CYS A 156 6.58 -10.05 4.42
CA CYS A 156 6.64 -10.09 5.88
C CYS A 156 5.23 -10.12 6.50
N ASN A 157 4.29 -9.32 6.01
CA ASN A 157 2.92 -9.28 6.50
C ASN A 157 2.17 -10.59 6.24
N ILE A 158 2.39 -11.26 5.09
CA ILE A 158 1.83 -12.60 4.83
C ILE A 158 2.40 -13.61 5.83
N ALA A 159 3.71 -13.56 6.11
CA ALA A 159 4.33 -14.40 7.13
C ALA A 159 3.71 -14.15 8.52
N GLU A 160 3.39 -12.91 8.87
CA GLU A 160 2.68 -12.57 10.12
C GLU A 160 1.26 -13.16 10.16
N LEU A 161 0.50 -13.09 9.07
CA LEU A 161 -0.84 -13.71 8.99
C LEU A 161 -0.77 -15.23 9.16
N LEU A 162 0.21 -15.89 8.53
CA LEU A 162 0.46 -17.32 8.69
C LEU A 162 0.83 -17.67 10.15
N GLU A 163 1.65 -16.85 10.80
CA GLU A 163 1.94 -17.00 12.23
C GLU A 163 0.68 -16.85 13.09
N MET A 164 -0.22 -15.93 12.74
CA MET A 164 -1.49 -15.77 13.45
C MET A 164 -2.38 -17.00 13.29
N GLN A 165 -2.52 -17.55 12.08
CA GLN A 165 -3.25 -18.80 11.86
C GLN A 165 -2.62 -19.97 12.64
N MET A 166 -1.29 -20.04 12.67
CA MET A 166 -0.59 -21.06 13.46
C MET A 166 -0.85 -20.92 14.97
N LYS A 167 -0.76 -19.71 15.52
CA LYS A 167 -0.90 -19.43 16.96
C LYS A 167 -2.35 -19.49 17.44
N LYS A 168 -3.30 -18.95 16.67
CA LYS A 168 -4.72 -18.83 17.06
C LYS A 168 -5.58 -20.02 16.65
N GLU A 169 -5.32 -20.60 15.48
CA GLU A 169 -6.13 -21.71 14.93
C GLU A 169 -5.43 -23.07 15.08
N GLY A 170 -4.16 -23.10 15.52
CA GLY A 170 -3.39 -24.34 15.64
C GLY A 170 -3.00 -24.94 14.28
N ARG A 171 -3.04 -24.14 13.21
CA ARG A 171 -2.74 -24.59 11.84
C ARG A 171 -1.26 -24.95 11.69
N LYS A 172 -0.97 -26.09 11.05
CA LYS A 172 0.40 -26.60 10.89
C LYS A 172 0.93 -26.53 9.46
N ALA A 173 0.03 -26.54 8.48
CA ALA A 173 0.35 -26.52 7.07
C ALA A 173 -0.69 -25.69 6.29
N VAL A 174 -0.29 -25.22 5.12
CA VAL A 174 -1.19 -24.63 4.12
C VAL A 174 -1.21 -25.53 2.88
N SER A 175 -2.38 -25.68 2.29
CA SER A 175 -2.58 -26.42 1.04
C SER A 175 -2.45 -25.45 -0.12
N LEU A 176 -1.43 -25.63 -0.96
CA LEU A 176 -1.14 -24.77 -2.12
C LEU A 176 -1.18 -25.59 -3.41
N PHE A 177 -1.57 -25.04 -4.56
CA PHE A 177 -1.43 -25.76 -5.83
C PHE A 177 0.02 -26.22 -6.06
N GLU A 178 0.17 -27.45 -6.54
CA GLU A 178 1.45 -28.15 -6.61
C GLU A 178 2.54 -27.37 -7.35
N GLU A 179 2.20 -26.72 -8.46
CA GLU A 179 3.15 -25.96 -9.27
C GLU A 179 3.74 -24.73 -8.57
N MET A 180 3.10 -24.19 -7.51
CA MET A 180 3.63 -23.07 -6.73
C MET A 180 4.93 -23.43 -6.01
N GLU A 181 5.17 -24.72 -5.72
CA GLU A 181 6.36 -25.17 -5.01
C GLU A 181 7.66 -24.69 -5.67
N MET A 182 7.72 -24.66 -7.01
CA MET A 182 8.89 -24.17 -7.75
C MET A 182 9.23 -22.72 -7.40
N LEU A 183 8.21 -21.87 -7.30
CA LEU A 183 8.39 -20.45 -6.93
C LEU A 183 8.89 -20.32 -5.50
N LEU A 184 8.30 -21.09 -4.57
CA LEU A 184 8.66 -21.04 -3.15
C LEU A 184 10.08 -21.54 -2.89
N LEU A 185 10.50 -22.62 -3.55
CA LEU A 185 11.88 -23.10 -3.46
C LEU A 185 12.87 -22.08 -4.05
N GLY A 186 12.47 -21.36 -5.09
CA GLY A 186 13.23 -20.25 -5.66
C GLY A 186 13.46 -19.07 -4.71
N LEU A 187 12.74 -19.00 -3.58
CA LEU A 187 13.00 -17.99 -2.53
C LEU A 187 14.18 -18.34 -1.63
N LYS A 188 14.65 -19.60 -1.59
CA LYS A 188 15.61 -20.06 -0.57
C LYS A 188 17.09 -19.85 -0.91
N GLU A 189 17.42 -19.34 -2.09
CA GLU A 189 18.81 -19.35 -2.57
C GLU A 189 19.51 -18.00 -2.38
N GLU A 190 20.53 -17.97 -1.51
CA GLU A 190 21.57 -16.94 -1.52
C GLU A 190 22.48 -17.17 -2.73
N GLY A 191 22.11 -16.61 -3.88
CA GLY A 191 23.01 -16.46 -5.03
C GLY A 191 22.62 -17.22 -6.30
N THR A 192 22.70 -16.48 -7.41
CA THR A 192 22.83 -16.90 -8.82
C THR A 192 21.72 -17.69 -9.52
N GLU A 193 20.72 -18.28 -8.85
CA GLU A 193 19.47 -18.58 -9.59
C GLU A 193 18.75 -17.26 -9.86
N ASN A 194 18.79 -16.84 -11.13
CA ASN A 194 18.11 -15.65 -11.60
C ASN A 194 16.60 -15.89 -11.39
N GLY A 195 15.93 -15.07 -10.55
CA GLY A 195 14.49 -15.17 -10.31
C GLY A 195 13.67 -15.19 -11.61
N GLN A 196 14.17 -14.55 -12.67
CA GLN A 196 13.59 -14.63 -14.01
C GLN A 196 13.63 -16.05 -14.60
N GLU A 197 14.70 -16.82 -14.41
CA GLU A 197 14.78 -18.21 -14.87
C GLU A 197 13.78 -19.12 -14.13
N ILE A 198 13.59 -18.91 -12.83
CA ILE A 198 12.58 -19.62 -12.04
C ILE A 198 11.18 -19.29 -12.58
N LEU A 199 10.89 -18.01 -12.80
CA LEU A 199 9.61 -17.56 -13.38
C LEU A 199 9.39 -18.15 -14.78
N GLU A 200 10.41 -18.17 -15.63
CA GLU A 200 10.33 -18.79 -16.95
C GLU A 200 10.01 -20.28 -16.88
N LYS A 201 10.66 -21.03 -15.99
CA LYS A 201 10.39 -22.46 -15.78
C LYS A 201 8.96 -22.67 -15.29
N TYR A 202 8.53 -21.87 -14.30
CA TYR A 202 7.18 -21.90 -13.74
C TYR A 202 6.12 -21.61 -14.81
N TYR A 203 6.27 -20.54 -15.58
CA TYR A 203 5.35 -20.18 -16.65
C TYR A 203 5.25 -21.26 -17.72
N LYS A 204 6.39 -21.84 -18.14
CA LYS A 204 6.41 -22.98 -19.07
C LYS A 204 5.63 -24.19 -18.51
N GLN A 205 5.71 -24.44 -17.21
CA GLN A 205 5.02 -25.54 -16.54
C GLN A 205 3.49 -25.36 -16.49
N ILE A 206 3.00 -24.15 -16.19
CA ILE A 206 1.56 -23.88 -16.07
C ILE A 206 0.87 -23.57 -17.40
N ARG A 207 1.63 -23.34 -18.48
CA ARG A 207 1.12 -22.91 -19.80
C ARG A 207 0.04 -23.83 -20.37
N SER A 208 0.16 -25.14 -20.16
CA SER A 208 -0.81 -26.15 -20.64
C SER A 208 -1.88 -26.52 -19.61
N GLY A 209 -2.06 -25.68 -18.58
CA GLY A 209 -2.92 -25.96 -17.44
C GLY A 209 -2.17 -26.61 -16.28
N ILE A 210 -2.74 -26.49 -15.09
CA ILE A 210 -2.18 -27.04 -13.84
C ILE A 210 -2.72 -28.44 -13.54
N SER A 211 -2.01 -29.20 -12.72
CA SER A 211 -2.43 -30.54 -12.31
C SER A 211 -3.75 -30.55 -11.55
N GLY A 212 -4.08 -29.45 -10.86
CA GLY A 212 -5.20 -29.37 -9.93
C GLY A 212 -4.93 -30.02 -8.58
N ARG A 213 -3.76 -30.65 -8.39
CA ARG A 213 -3.35 -31.20 -7.10
C ARG A 213 -2.90 -30.07 -6.17
N LYS A 214 -3.19 -30.24 -4.89
CA LYS A 214 -2.66 -29.39 -3.81
C LYS A 214 -1.56 -30.14 -3.07
N LYS A 215 -0.55 -29.39 -2.61
CA LYS A 215 0.56 -29.86 -1.79
C LYS A 215 0.52 -29.15 -0.45
N GLU A 216 0.65 -29.93 0.61
CA GLU A 216 0.78 -29.39 1.97
C GLU A 216 2.18 -28.83 2.19
N MET A 217 2.25 -27.55 2.54
CA MET A 217 3.49 -26.85 2.91
C MET A 217 3.46 -26.53 4.41
N PRO A 218 4.48 -26.97 5.19
CA PRO A 218 4.57 -26.60 6.61
C PRO A 218 4.59 -25.07 6.79
N ILE A 219 3.74 -24.55 7.67
CA ILE A 219 3.60 -23.09 7.86
C ILE A 219 4.91 -22.45 8.29
N GLN A 220 5.63 -23.06 9.22
CA GLN A 220 6.91 -22.51 9.69
C GLN A 220 7.93 -22.36 8.54
N GLN A 221 8.02 -23.37 7.68
CA GLN A 221 8.90 -23.32 6.52
C GLN A 221 8.51 -22.18 5.56
N LEU A 222 7.21 -21.97 5.34
CA LEU A 222 6.71 -20.89 4.49
C LEU A 222 6.96 -19.51 5.10
N ILE A 223 6.73 -19.34 6.40
CA ILE A 223 7.05 -18.11 7.14
C ILE A 223 8.53 -17.74 6.96
N ASP A 224 9.44 -18.71 7.12
CA ASP A 224 10.87 -18.46 7.03
C ASP A 224 11.27 -17.99 5.61
N MET A 225 10.73 -18.63 4.56
CA MET A 225 10.97 -18.24 3.16
C MET A 225 10.46 -16.83 2.85
N LEU A 226 9.21 -16.54 3.20
CA LEU A 226 8.58 -15.24 2.90
C LEU A 226 9.26 -14.11 3.68
N ARG A 227 9.55 -14.33 4.97
CA ARG A 227 10.21 -13.35 5.82
C ARG A 227 11.63 -13.07 5.35
N TRP A 228 12.40 -14.10 5.03
CA TRP A 228 13.75 -13.93 4.50
C TRP A 228 13.73 -13.10 3.21
N LYS A 229 12.87 -13.46 2.25
CA LYS A 229 12.77 -12.72 0.98
C LYS A 229 12.33 -11.28 1.19
N GLY A 230 11.30 -11.06 2.01
CA GLY A 230 10.80 -9.73 2.32
C GLY A 230 11.86 -8.83 2.95
N GLN A 231 12.58 -9.34 3.96
CA GLN A 231 13.67 -8.62 4.61
C GLN A 231 14.85 -8.36 3.67
N SER A 232 15.17 -9.30 2.78
CA SER A 232 16.21 -9.14 1.75
C SER A 232 15.89 -7.98 0.79
N LEU A 233 14.64 -7.87 0.31
CA LEU A 233 14.21 -6.74 -0.53
C LEU A 233 14.30 -5.40 0.21
N LEU A 234 13.84 -5.35 1.47
CA LEU A 234 13.94 -4.13 2.28
C LEU A 234 15.41 -3.73 2.54
N GLN A 235 16.29 -4.71 2.72
CA GLN A 235 17.72 -4.47 2.91
C GLN A 235 18.42 -4.03 1.61
N GLN A 236 18.08 -4.62 0.47
CA GLN A 236 18.56 -4.22 -0.86
C GLN A 236 18.32 -2.72 -1.07
N ILE A 237 17.09 -2.26 -0.87
CA ILE A 237 16.71 -0.85 -1.02
C ILE A 237 17.50 0.02 -0.04
N ARG A 238 17.49 -0.35 1.24
CA ARG A 238 18.16 0.42 2.30
C ARG A 238 19.63 0.68 2.00
N LYS A 239 20.31 -0.30 1.41
CA LYS A 239 21.76 -0.28 1.19
C LYS A 239 22.14 0.32 -0.17
N ASN A 240 21.41 -0.01 -1.22
CA ASN A 240 21.85 0.25 -2.59
C ASN A 240 21.10 1.39 -3.28
N GLU A 241 19.92 1.77 -2.78
CA GLU A 241 19.08 2.81 -3.38
C GLU A 241 19.10 4.13 -2.60
N TRP A 242 19.87 4.20 -1.50
CA TRP A 242 20.00 5.41 -0.69
C TRP A 242 20.96 6.41 -1.34
N ILE A 243 20.49 7.64 -1.52
CA ILE A 243 21.25 8.78 -2.02
C ILE A 243 21.47 9.76 -0.87
N GLU A 244 22.70 9.83 -0.38
CA GLU A 244 23.11 10.83 0.60
C GLU A 244 23.41 12.15 -0.11
N LEU A 245 22.70 13.24 0.25
CA LEU A 245 23.00 14.58 -0.25
C LEU A 245 23.93 15.36 0.70
N SER A 246 23.72 15.21 2.01
CA SER A 246 24.51 15.82 3.08
C SER A 246 24.27 15.07 4.39
N ASP A 247 25.03 15.40 5.45
CA ASP A 247 24.84 14.84 6.80
C ASP A 247 23.39 14.96 7.32
N GLN A 248 22.61 15.91 6.79
CA GLN A 248 21.23 16.16 7.21
C GLN A 248 20.19 15.73 6.15
N GLU A 249 20.55 15.54 4.89
CA GLU A 249 19.57 15.35 3.82
C GLU A 249 19.95 14.15 2.95
N GLY A 250 18.95 13.37 2.59
CA GLY A 250 19.10 12.20 1.74
C GLY A 250 17.75 11.58 1.47
N PHE A 251 17.69 10.76 0.43
CA PHE A 251 16.46 10.15 -0.04
C PHE A 251 16.74 8.87 -0.80
N PHE A 252 15.70 8.10 -1.10
CA PHE A 252 15.79 6.92 -1.94
C PHE A 252 15.61 7.25 -3.42
N ASN A 253 16.44 6.66 -4.27
CA ASN A 253 16.16 6.57 -5.70
C ASN A 253 14.76 5.97 -5.91
N GLY A 254 13.95 6.56 -6.79
CA GLY A 254 12.62 6.03 -7.07
C GLY A 254 12.59 4.97 -8.14
N TYR A 255 13.39 5.12 -9.18
CA TYR A 255 13.25 4.30 -10.38
C TYR A 255 14.58 4.10 -11.11
N TYR A 256 14.65 3.00 -11.85
CA TYR A 256 15.52 2.88 -13.00
C TYR A 256 14.68 3.04 -14.27
N ASN A 257 15.21 3.75 -15.26
CA ASN A 257 14.55 3.94 -16.54
C ASN A 257 14.85 2.78 -17.52
N ASN A 258 14.32 2.84 -18.73
CA ASN A 258 14.46 1.79 -19.74
C ASN A 258 15.88 1.63 -20.30
N ASP A 259 16.81 2.51 -19.95
CA ASP A 259 18.22 2.37 -20.28
C ASP A 259 19.02 1.73 -19.14
N GLY A 260 18.39 1.44 -17.99
CA GLY A 260 19.07 0.97 -16.78
C GLY A 260 19.73 2.09 -15.98
N ASN A 261 19.31 3.34 -16.16
CA ASN A 261 19.86 4.47 -15.42
C ASN A 261 18.95 4.88 -14.26
N ALA A 262 19.55 5.16 -13.10
CA ALA A 262 18.84 5.73 -11.97
C ALA A 262 18.19 7.07 -12.36
N VAL A 263 16.95 7.28 -11.90
CA VAL A 263 16.14 8.44 -12.27
C VAL A 263 16.32 9.61 -11.32
N ASP A 264 16.56 9.33 -10.03
CA ASP A 264 16.73 10.36 -9.01
C ASP A 264 18.21 10.53 -8.61
N GLY A 265 18.53 11.66 -7.96
CA GLY A 265 19.88 12.05 -7.59
C GLY A 265 20.40 13.25 -8.38
N ILE A 266 21.69 13.57 -8.19
CA ILE A 266 22.38 14.57 -9.00
C ILE A 266 22.95 13.86 -10.21
N LEU A 267 22.30 14.00 -11.35
CA LEU A 267 22.65 13.27 -12.57
C LEU A 267 23.68 14.04 -13.42
N HIS A 268 24.04 13.49 -14.58
CA HIS A 268 25.10 14.03 -15.45
C HIS A 268 24.91 15.49 -15.88
N ASP A 269 23.67 16.00 -15.88
CA ASP A 269 23.34 17.39 -16.20
C ASP A 269 23.52 18.35 -15.00
N GLY A 270 23.95 17.83 -13.84
CA GLY A 270 24.15 18.57 -12.60
C GLY A 270 22.85 18.97 -11.90
N LYS A 271 21.68 18.56 -12.40
CA LYS A 271 20.39 18.87 -11.79
C LYS A 271 19.98 17.76 -10.83
N LEU A 272 19.43 18.17 -9.69
CA LEU A 272 18.82 17.25 -8.74
C LEU A 272 17.46 16.80 -9.26
N ARG A 273 17.25 15.49 -9.30
CA ARG A 273 15.95 14.84 -9.51
C ARG A 273 15.57 14.12 -8.22
N PHE A 274 14.30 14.27 -7.83
CA PHE A 274 13.80 13.79 -6.56
C PHE A 274 12.28 13.66 -6.60
N GLY A 275 11.76 12.46 -6.30
CA GLY A 275 10.33 12.15 -6.27
C GLY A 275 9.82 11.72 -4.89
N LEU A 276 8.56 12.06 -4.60
CA LEU A 276 7.86 11.77 -3.34
C LEU A 276 7.45 10.28 -3.21
N THR A 277 7.19 9.60 -4.33
CA THR A 277 6.65 8.23 -4.36
C THR A 277 7.56 7.24 -3.63
N ALA A 278 8.85 7.23 -3.98
CA ALA A 278 9.84 6.34 -3.38
C ALA A 278 10.00 6.56 -1.87
N GLN A 279 9.91 7.83 -1.45
CA GLN A 279 10.00 8.20 -0.04
C GLN A 279 8.81 7.69 0.73
N THR A 280 7.61 7.90 0.18
CA THR A 280 6.34 7.49 0.78
C THR A 280 6.33 6.00 1.09
N PHE A 281 6.65 5.17 0.10
CA PHE A 281 6.58 3.72 0.28
C PHE A 281 7.79 3.16 1.04
N SER A 282 8.97 3.76 0.93
CA SER A 282 10.12 3.38 1.77
C SER A 282 9.89 3.65 3.26
N ILE A 283 9.20 4.75 3.60
CA ILE A 283 8.78 5.04 4.98
C ILE A 283 7.68 4.08 5.42
N MET A 284 6.63 3.91 4.59
CA MET A 284 5.43 3.12 4.92
C MET A 284 5.73 1.63 5.12
N SER A 285 6.62 1.07 4.28
CA SER A 285 7.03 -0.34 4.32
C SER A 285 8.03 -0.69 5.42
N GLY A 286 8.65 0.31 6.06
CA GLY A 286 9.73 0.10 7.01
C GLY A 286 11.12 -0.11 6.37
N ALA A 287 11.27 0.08 5.05
CA ALA A 287 12.59 0.05 4.42
C ALA A 287 13.50 1.15 5.00
N ALA A 288 12.98 2.38 5.11
CA ALA A 288 13.68 3.54 5.67
C ALA A 288 13.86 3.41 7.19
N THR A 289 15.11 3.54 7.67
CA THR A 289 15.42 3.64 9.10
C THR A 289 14.93 4.96 9.69
N GLU A 290 14.83 5.07 11.01
CA GLU A 290 14.43 6.34 11.67
C GLU A 290 15.35 7.52 11.28
N GLU A 291 16.66 7.28 11.13
CA GLU A 291 17.60 8.30 10.66
C GLU A 291 17.30 8.71 9.21
N GLN A 292 17.09 7.74 8.31
CA GLN A 292 16.76 8.00 6.91
C GLN A 292 15.43 8.73 6.79
N VAL A 293 14.41 8.39 7.58
CA VAL A 293 13.11 9.09 7.59
C VAL A 293 13.31 10.57 7.96
N GLN A 294 14.12 10.87 8.97
CA GLN A 294 14.43 12.26 9.34
C GLN A 294 15.14 13.03 8.21
N LYS A 295 16.09 12.39 7.53
CA LYS A 295 16.79 12.98 6.37
C LYS A 295 15.85 13.21 5.18
N ILE A 296 14.94 12.25 4.93
CA ILE A 296 13.90 12.35 3.92
C ILE A 296 12.97 13.52 4.21
N ILE A 297 12.48 13.67 5.45
CA ILE A 297 11.58 14.78 5.82
C ILE A 297 12.25 16.12 5.49
N ARG A 298 13.52 16.29 5.87
CA ARG A 298 14.27 17.52 5.56
C ARG A 298 14.43 17.74 4.06
N ALA A 299 14.78 16.71 3.30
CA ALA A 299 14.88 16.79 1.84
C ALA A 299 13.54 17.14 1.18
N VAL A 300 12.43 16.52 1.62
CA VAL A 300 11.07 16.81 1.14
C VAL A 300 10.71 18.27 1.42
N ASP A 301 10.94 18.75 2.64
CA ASP A 301 10.61 20.11 3.07
C ASP A 301 11.48 21.17 2.38
N HIS A 302 12.70 20.83 1.97
CA HIS A 302 13.61 21.73 1.27
C HIS A 302 13.31 21.78 -0.24
N TYR A 303 13.18 20.63 -0.90
CA TYR A 303 13.23 20.57 -2.36
C TYR A 303 11.85 20.50 -3.04
N LEU A 304 10.88 19.83 -2.42
CA LEU A 304 9.59 19.57 -3.05
C LEU A 304 8.52 20.67 -2.90
N PRO A 305 8.62 21.70 -2.03
CA PRO A 305 7.62 22.76 -2.04
C PRO A 305 7.61 23.53 -3.37
N ASP A 306 6.42 23.65 -3.96
CA ASP A 306 6.18 24.54 -5.08
C ASP A 306 6.36 26.00 -4.62
N LYS A 307 7.22 26.76 -5.30
CA LYS A 307 7.56 28.15 -4.94
C LYS A 307 6.38 29.12 -4.96
N HIS A 308 5.29 28.81 -5.65
CA HIS A 308 4.14 29.68 -5.81
C HIS A 308 3.01 29.34 -4.84
N THR A 309 2.79 28.06 -4.60
CA THR A 309 1.65 27.54 -3.83
C THR A 309 2.07 27.02 -2.44
N GLY A 310 3.33 26.63 -2.26
CA GLY A 310 3.83 25.94 -1.07
C GLY A 310 3.44 24.46 -0.98
N GLY A 311 2.70 23.93 -1.97
CA GLY A 311 2.31 22.52 -2.00
C GLY A 311 3.48 21.59 -2.29
N ILE A 312 3.49 20.41 -1.67
CA ILE A 312 4.53 19.41 -1.87
C ILE A 312 4.33 18.71 -3.22
N ARG A 313 5.24 18.95 -4.16
CA ARG A 313 5.20 18.35 -5.49
C ARG A 313 5.42 16.84 -5.44
N LEU A 314 4.86 16.14 -6.42
CA LEU A 314 5.13 14.72 -6.63
C LEU A 314 6.59 14.46 -7.02
N THR A 315 7.19 15.35 -7.81
CA THR A 315 8.59 15.23 -8.25
C THR A 315 9.17 16.59 -8.64
N LEU A 316 10.50 16.70 -8.57
CA LEU A 316 11.28 17.73 -9.26
C LEU A 316 11.22 17.54 -10.79
N PRO A 317 11.62 18.54 -11.61
CA PRO A 317 11.63 18.38 -13.05
C PRO A 317 12.52 17.21 -13.47
N LEU A 318 11.94 16.22 -14.17
CA LEU A 318 12.66 15.03 -14.61
C LEU A 318 13.68 15.28 -15.74
N GLY A 319 13.70 16.50 -16.29
CA GLY A 319 14.59 16.91 -17.38
C GLY A 319 13.91 16.90 -18.74
N ASP A 320 14.72 16.82 -19.79
CA ASP A 320 14.24 16.78 -21.16
C ASP A 320 13.54 15.44 -21.45
N ASN A 321 12.58 15.45 -22.38
CA ASN A 321 11.83 14.25 -22.73
C ASN A 321 12.72 13.23 -23.46
N THR A 322 13.07 12.15 -22.77
CA THR A 322 13.96 11.08 -23.27
C THR A 322 13.21 9.84 -23.77
N TRP A 323 11.88 9.78 -23.68
CA TRP A 323 11.02 8.64 -24.11
C TRP A 323 11.43 7.25 -23.58
N ASN A 324 12.32 7.20 -22.59
CA ASN A 324 12.89 5.99 -22.00
C ASN A 324 12.40 5.76 -20.57
N PHE A 325 11.37 6.49 -20.11
CA PHE A 325 10.84 6.33 -18.76
C PHE A 325 9.30 6.39 -18.74
N GLY A 326 8.69 7.43 -19.32
CA GLY A 326 7.25 7.48 -19.41
C GLY A 326 6.67 8.68 -20.16
N ARG A 327 5.38 8.65 -20.50
CA ARG A 327 4.69 9.77 -21.15
C ARG A 327 4.57 11.02 -20.28
N GLY A 328 4.81 10.93 -18.98
CA GLY A 328 4.71 12.07 -18.06
C GLY A 328 5.63 13.24 -18.42
N PHE A 329 6.73 12.96 -19.12
CA PHE A 329 7.64 13.96 -19.67
C PHE A 329 7.00 14.85 -20.74
N ALA A 330 5.88 14.43 -21.34
CA ALA A 330 5.14 15.24 -22.30
C ALA A 330 4.21 16.27 -21.62
N LEU A 331 4.03 16.18 -20.30
CA LEU A 331 3.20 17.12 -19.56
C LEU A 331 3.97 18.37 -19.16
N ILE A 332 3.25 19.47 -19.05
CA ILE A 332 3.79 20.71 -18.50
C ILE A 332 4.13 20.48 -17.02
N TYR A 333 5.34 20.84 -16.61
CA TYR A 333 5.77 20.71 -15.23
C TYR A 333 4.87 21.52 -14.28
N GLY A 334 4.48 20.90 -13.17
CA GLY A 334 3.50 21.43 -12.22
C GLY A 334 2.05 21.01 -12.51
N GLU A 335 1.81 20.13 -13.48
CA GLU A 335 0.49 19.57 -13.79
C GLU A 335 0.52 18.05 -13.59
N LYS A 336 -0.61 17.48 -13.13
CA LYS A 336 -0.80 16.02 -13.06
C LYS A 336 0.38 15.37 -12.31
N GLU A 337 0.85 14.21 -12.76
CA GLU A 337 1.95 13.45 -12.17
C GLU A 337 3.34 14.04 -12.51
N ASN A 338 3.43 15.06 -13.36
CA ASN A 338 4.67 15.79 -13.63
C ASN A 338 4.80 17.01 -12.70
N GLY A 339 5.01 16.77 -11.41
CA GLY A 339 5.36 17.81 -10.43
C GLY A 339 4.20 18.67 -9.91
N GLY A 340 2.94 18.28 -10.17
CA GLY A 340 1.78 18.80 -9.43
C GLY A 340 1.82 18.35 -7.95
N MET A 341 1.11 19.05 -7.06
CA MET A 341 0.84 18.52 -5.72
C MET A 341 -0.25 17.45 -5.86
N PHE A 342 0.17 16.20 -6.02
CA PHE A 342 -0.72 15.08 -6.32
C PHE A 342 -1.31 14.53 -5.02
N SER A 343 -2.57 14.87 -4.77
CA SER A 343 -3.19 14.76 -3.43
C SER A 343 -3.18 13.33 -2.90
N HIS A 344 -3.29 12.32 -3.77
CA HIS A 344 -3.25 10.93 -3.34
C HIS A 344 -1.88 10.54 -2.77
N MET A 345 -0.77 10.79 -3.49
CA MET A 345 0.58 10.51 -2.99
C MET A 345 0.92 11.36 -1.77
N THR A 346 0.58 12.65 -1.79
CA THR A 346 0.83 13.56 -0.66
C THR A 346 0.08 13.11 0.60
N THR A 347 -1.14 12.56 0.45
CA THR A 347 -1.89 11.96 1.57
C THR A 347 -1.25 10.65 2.04
N MET A 348 -0.80 9.79 1.13
CA MET A 348 -0.08 8.56 1.49
C MET A 348 1.25 8.85 2.21
N TYR A 349 1.95 9.92 1.82
CA TYR A 349 3.15 10.39 2.51
C TYR A 349 2.82 10.82 3.94
N ALA A 350 1.77 11.62 4.13
CA ALA A 350 1.30 11.96 5.48
C ALA A 350 0.97 10.71 6.29
N TYR A 351 0.24 9.75 5.70
CA TYR A 351 -0.07 8.48 6.36
C TYR A 351 1.19 7.73 6.79
N ALA A 352 2.20 7.63 5.93
CA ALA A 352 3.46 6.98 6.22
C ALA A 352 4.22 7.65 7.38
N LEU A 353 4.23 8.99 7.44
CA LEU A 353 4.83 9.75 8.54
C LEU A 353 4.09 9.48 9.85
N TYR A 354 2.76 9.56 9.85
CA TYR A 354 1.95 9.28 11.02
C TYR A 354 2.10 7.83 11.51
N SER A 355 2.14 6.85 10.60
CA SER A 355 2.31 5.43 10.96
C SER A 355 3.68 5.16 11.60
N ARG A 356 4.67 6.01 11.33
CA ARG A 356 6.02 5.96 11.91
C ARG A 356 6.22 6.94 13.09
N GLY A 357 5.17 7.63 13.54
CA GLY A 357 5.23 8.52 14.70
C GLY A 357 5.77 9.93 14.41
N TYR A 358 6.05 10.28 13.16
CA TYR A 358 6.47 11.62 12.73
C TYR A 358 5.25 12.56 12.58
N VAL A 359 4.49 12.69 13.67
CA VAL A 359 3.17 13.34 13.73
C VAL A 359 3.22 14.80 13.28
N ARG A 360 4.20 15.57 13.76
CA ARG A 360 4.34 16.99 13.41
C ARG A 360 4.53 17.19 11.90
N ALA A 361 5.39 16.38 11.28
CA ALA A 361 5.65 16.43 9.85
C ALA A 361 4.40 16.01 9.06
N GLY A 362 3.76 14.89 9.43
CA GLY A 362 2.51 14.44 8.82
C GLY A 362 1.39 15.47 8.91
N TYR A 363 1.25 16.16 10.05
CA TYR A 363 0.28 17.23 10.26
C TYR A 363 0.50 18.40 9.30
N GLN A 364 1.74 18.84 9.08
CA GLN A 364 2.02 19.93 8.13
C GLN A 364 1.60 19.57 6.71
N ILE A 365 1.79 18.31 6.29
CA ILE A 365 1.36 17.83 4.99
C ILE A 365 -0.17 17.86 4.86
N LEU A 366 -0.90 17.32 5.86
CA LEU A 366 -2.36 17.35 5.90
C LEU A 366 -2.91 18.78 5.89
N LYS A 367 -2.31 19.66 6.70
CA LYS A 367 -2.66 21.07 6.76
C LYS A 367 -2.44 21.75 5.41
N SER A 368 -1.32 21.49 4.74
CA SER A 368 -1.03 22.01 3.40
C SER A 368 -2.10 21.59 2.37
N ILE A 369 -2.48 20.30 2.33
CA ILE A 369 -3.56 19.82 1.45
C ILE A 369 -4.87 20.58 1.73
N TYR A 370 -5.23 20.72 3.00
CA TYR A 370 -6.45 21.43 3.41
C TYR A 370 -6.43 22.92 3.02
N GLU A 371 -5.36 23.64 3.34
CA GLU A 371 -5.23 25.07 3.05
C GLU A 371 -5.23 25.35 1.54
N LEU A 372 -4.54 24.52 0.76
CA LEU A 372 -4.54 24.62 -0.69
C LEU A 372 -5.94 24.36 -1.27
N SER A 373 -6.62 23.32 -0.81
CA SER A 373 -7.94 22.93 -1.33
C SER A 373 -9.04 23.92 -0.93
N THR A 374 -8.93 24.56 0.24
CA THR A 374 -9.91 25.51 0.76
C THR A 374 -9.65 26.96 0.38
N ASN A 375 -8.48 27.27 -0.20
CA ASN A 375 -8.21 28.58 -0.77
C ASN A 375 -8.98 28.77 -2.09
N THR A 376 -10.26 29.12 -1.97
CA THR A 376 -11.20 29.27 -3.10
C THR A 376 -10.74 30.27 -4.16
N ARG A 377 -9.89 31.25 -3.82
CA ARG A 377 -9.35 32.23 -4.79
C ARG A 377 -8.40 31.56 -5.78
N SER A 378 -7.53 30.68 -5.30
CA SER A 378 -6.54 29.98 -6.12
C SER A 378 -7.08 28.65 -6.65
N ALA A 379 -7.66 27.83 -5.76
CA ALA A 379 -8.09 26.48 -6.07
C ALA A 379 -9.28 26.45 -7.04
N GLN A 380 -10.19 27.41 -6.95
CA GLN A 380 -11.39 27.51 -7.80
C GLN A 380 -12.22 26.21 -7.85
N ILE A 381 -12.28 25.51 -6.71
CA ILE A 381 -13.11 24.32 -6.50
C ILE A 381 -14.06 24.55 -5.33
N TYR A 382 -15.14 23.78 -5.29
CA TYR A 382 -16.01 23.65 -4.11
C TYR A 382 -15.34 22.77 -3.04
N PRO A 383 -15.91 22.69 -1.82
CA PRO A 383 -15.36 21.86 -0.75
C PRO A 383 -15.11 20.41 -1.19
N GLY A 384 -13.86 19.97 -1.01
CA GLY A 384 -13.39 18.65 -1.39
C GLY A 384 -11.89 18.66 -1.68
N VAL A 385 -11.28 17.49 -1.68
CA VAL A 385 -9.89 17.33 -2.13
C VAL A 385 -9.89 17.12 -3.66
N PRO A 386 -9.10 17.88 -4.44
CA PRO A 386 -8.90 17.62 -5.86
C PRO A 386 -7.92 16.45 -6.06
N GLU A 387 -7.83 15.90 -7.27
CA GLU A 387 -6.79 14.91 -7.59
C GLU A 387 -5.39 15.53 -7.43
N TYR A 388 -5.22 16.76 -7.92
CA TYR A 388 -4.00 17.52 -7.74
C TYR A 388 -4.26 19.04 -7.69
N ILE A 389 -3.34 19.76 -7.06
CA ILE A 389 -3.22 21.22 -7.18
C ILE A 389 -2.11 21.51 -8.19
N SER A 390 -2.42 22.30 -9.22
CA SER A 390 -1.43 22.66 -10.24
C SER A 390 -0.46 23.73 -9.76
N SER A 391 0.61 23.99 -10.52
CA SER A 391 1.57 25.08 -10.24
C SER A 391 0.93 26.48 -10.26
N ARG A 392 -0.28 26.62 -10.81
CA ARG A 392 -1.08 27.85 -10.74
C ARG A 392 -1.97 27.93 -9.51
N GLY A 393 -1.92 26.93 -8.63
CA GLY A 393 -2.73 26.82 -7.43
C GLY A 393 -4.16 26.33 -7.67
N ARG A 394 -4.52 25.90 -8.90
CA ARG A 394 -5.87 25.45 -9.24
C ARG A 394 -6.07 24.00 -8.82
N GLY A 395 -7.22 23.70 -8.22
CA GLY A 395 -7.68 22.33 -7.96
C GLY A 395 -8.26 21.71 -9.21
N MET A 396 -7.78 20.51 -9.54
CA MET A 396 -8.09 19.81 -10.78
C MET A 396 -8.70 18.43 -10.48
N TYR A 397 -9.62 17.96 -11.34
CA TYR A 397 -10.27 16.64 -11.24
C TYR A 397 -10.90 16.38 -9.85
N SER A 398 -11.87 17.22 -9.47
CA SER A 398 -12.54 17.16 -8.16
C SER A 398 -13.42 15.92 -7.97
N TYR A 399 -13.69 15.60 -6.70
CA TYR A 399 -14.66 14.61 -6.18
C TYR A 399 -14.35 13.13 -6.40
N VAL A 400 -13.81 12.73 -7.54
CA VAL A 400 -13.64 11.31 -7.90
C VAL A 400 -12.24 10.74 -7.57
N THR A 401 -11.39 11.53 -6.94
CA THR A 401 -10.02 11.12 -6.60
C THR A 401 -9.99 10.11 -5.44
N GLY A 402 -9.12 9.11 -5.54
CA GLY A 402 -8.81 8.17 -4.46
C GLY A 402 -8.20 8.82 -3.21
N ALA A 403 -7.70 10.06 -3.33
CA ALA A 403 -7.21 10.84 -2.19
C ALA A 403 -8.29 11.03 -1.11
N GLY A 404 -9.58 11.13 -1.50
CA GLY A 404 -10.68 11.25 -0.55
C GLY A 404 -10.75 10.06 0.42
N SER A 405 -10.65 8.83 -0.10
CA SER A 405 -10.62 7.61 0.71
C SER A 405 -9.40 7.57 1.63
N TRP A 406 -8.22 7.94 1.11
CA TRP A 406 -6.99 7.97 1.90
C TRP A 406 -7.00 9.03 3.00
N ILE A 407 -7.62 10.20 2.78
CA ILE A 407 -7.76 11.24 3.82
C ILE A 407 -8.65 10.72 4.96
N ILE A 408 -9.80 10.11 4.63
CA ILE A 408 -10.69 9.53 5.64
C ILE A 408 -9.95 8.43 6.42
N PHE A 409 -9.27 7.54 5.70
CA PHE A 409 -8.49 6.46 6.29
C PHE A 409 -7.38 6.96 7.22
N LEU A 410 -6.59 7.94 6.78
CA LEU A 410 -5.54 8.59 7.57
C LEU A 410 -6.11 9.30 8.80
N MET A 411 -7.14 10.12 8.63
CA MET A 411 -7.76 10.85 9.73
C MET A 411 -8.28 9.91 10.82
N LEU A 412 -9.04 8.87 10.43
CA LEU A 412 -9.61 7.93 11.39
C LEU A 412 -8.54 7.05 12.05
N THR A 413 -7.71 6.37 11.25
CA THR A 413 -6.86 5.31 11.76
C THR A 413 -5.53 5.78 12.35
N GLN A 414 -5.07 6.98 11.96
CA GLN A 414 -3.79 7.51 12.43
C GLN A 414 -3.94 8.81 13.22
N VAL A 415 -4.63 9.83 12.68
CA VAL A 415 -4.71 11.16 13.35
C VAL A 415 -5.53 11.07 14.63
N TYR A 416 -6.80 10.67 14.53
CA TYR A 416 -7.61 10.33 15.70
C TYR A 416 -7.15 9.01 16.33
N GLY A 417 -6.50 8.14 15.54
CA GLY A 417 -5.93 6.90 16.03
C GLY A 417 -6.95 5.83 16.41
N VAL A 418 -8.18 5.92 15.90
CA VAL A 418 -9.28 5.01 16.20
C VAL A 418 -9.34 3.94 15.11
N ARG A 419 -8.88 2.74 15.43
CA ARG A 419 -8.79 1.63 14.47
C ARG A 419 -8.97 0.29 15.16
N GLY A 420 -9.12 -0.75 14.37
CA GLY A 420 -9.12 -2.13 14.83
C GLY A 420 -7.70 -2.67 14.96
N LYS A 421 -7.55 -3.65 15.84
CA LYS A 421 -6.38 -4.52 15.93
C LYS A 421 -6.87 -5.93 16.21
N LEU A 422 -6.90 -6.75 15.16
CA LEU A 422 -7.47 -8.11 15.18
C LEU A 422 -8.86 -8.17 15.85
N GLY A 423 -9.74 -7.22 15.52
CA GLY A 423 -11.12 -7.13 16.02
C GLY A 423 -11.28 -6.37 17.34
N ASN A 424 -10.19 -6.06 18.04
CA ASN A 424 -10.21 -5.19 19.21
C ASN A 424 -10.16 -3.72 18.82
N LEU A 425 -10.72 -2.84 19.63
CA LEU A 425 -10.67 -1.41 19.40
C LEU A 425 -9.35 -0.84 19.95
N TRP A 426 -8.55 -0.28 19.05
CA TRP A 426 -7.29 0.40 19.35
C TRP A 426 -7.48 1.91 19.25
N ILE A 427 -7.12 2.64 20.30
CA ILE A 427 -7.17 4.11 20.32
C ILE A 427 -5.78 4.64 20.66
N GLU A 428 -5.16 5.37 19.72
CA GLU A 428 -3.82 5.95 19.84
C GLU A 428 -3.80 7.35 19.20
N PRO A 429 -4.28 8.39 19.89
CA PRO A 429 -4.42 9.72 19.31
C PRO A 429 -3.05 10.31 18.99
N LYS A 430 -2.91 10.81 17.76
CA LYS A 430 -1.72 11.50 17.24
C LYS A 430 -2.08 12.94 16.91
N LEU A 431 -2.62 13.64 17.89
CA LEU A 431 -3.21 14.96 17.74
C LEU A 431 -2.19 16.01 18.15
N VAL A 432 -1.96 17.02 17.31
CA VAL A 432 -1.15 18.18 17.72
C VAL A 432 -2.02 19.19 18.44
N ARG A 433 -1.41 20.03 19.27
CA ARG A 433 -2.10 21.04 20.08
C ARG A 433 -3.03 21.93 19.26
N GLU A 434 -2.62 22.31 18.05
CA GLU A 434 -3.37 23.22 17.17
C GLU A 434 -4.70 22.64 16.66
N GLN A 435 -4.95 21.33 16.82
CA GLN A 435 -6.20 20.69 16.40
C GLN A 435 -7.30 20.79 17.47
N PHE A 436 -6.96 21.11 18.71
CA PHE A 436 -7.95 21.29 19.78
C PHE A 436 -8.60 22.67 19.66
N THR A 437 -9.93 22.72 19.80
CA THR A 437 -10.68 23.98 19.81
C THR A 437 -10.48 24.72 21.14
N SER A 438 -11.04 25.93 21.30
CA SER A 438 -11.00 26.70 22.54
C SER A 438 -11.53 25.96 23.79
N SER A 439 -12.32 24.90 23.61
CA SER A 439 -12.80 24.08 24.73
C SER A 439 -11.81 22.99 25.16
N ASN A 440 -10.65 22.87 24.52
CA ASN A 440 -9.67 21.79 24.72
C ASN A 440 -10.27 20.39 24.54
N VAL A 441 -11.33 20.30 23.75
CA VAL A 441 -12.03 19.05 23.41
C VAL A 441 -12.09 18.91 21.91
N LEU A 442 -11.76 17.70 21.45
CA LEU A 442 -11.91 17.27 20.07
C LEU A 442 -12.82 16.03 20.05
N VAL A 443 -13.82 16.01 19.17
CA VAL A 443 -14.76 14.90 19.05
C VAL A 443 -14.67 14.29 17.66
N THR A 444 -14.59 12.97 17.59
CA THR A 444 -14.72 12.20 16.36
C THR A 444 -15.85 11.18 16.46
N GLU A 445 -16.49 10.90 15.34
CA GLU A 445 -17.61 9.97 15.26
C GLU A 445 -17.31 8.95 14.16
N THR A 446 -17.53 7.67 14.46
CA THR A 446 -17.23 6.57 13.52
C THR A 446 -18.11 5.36 13.84
N SER A 447 -18.01 4.32 13.01
CA SER A 447 -18.60 3.01 13.29
C SER A 447 -17.50 1.97 13.50
N PHE A 448 -17.69 1.10 14.48
CA PHE A 448 -16.82 -0.05 14.72
C PHE A 448 -17.67 -1.27 15.04
N MET A 449 -17.48 -2.37 14.31
CA MET A 449 -18.22 -3.64 14.49
C MET A 449 -19.75 -3.43 14.56
N GLY A 450 -20.27 -2.56 13.68
CA GLY A 450 -21.71 -2.27 13.58
C GLY A 450 -22.28 -1.40 14.72
N LYS A 451 -21.43 -0.77 15.53
CA LYS A 451 -21.81 0.17 16.60
C LYS A 451 -21.31 1.57 16.30
N ASP A 452 -22.14 2.57 16.54
CA ASP A 452 -21.75 3.98 16.40
C ASP A 452 -20.96 4.43 17.63
N LEU A 453 -19.78 4.99 17.40
CA LEU A 453 -18.87 5.53 18.40
C LEU A 453 -18.83 7.06 18.33
N SER A 454 -18.81 7.69 19.49
CA SER A 454 -18.52 9.11 19.70
C SER A 454 -17.35 9.20 20.67
N ILE A 455 -16.19 9.60 20.19
CA ILE A 455 -14.96 9.61 20.98
C ILE A 455 -14.54 11.06 21.18
N SER A 456 -14.44 11.46 22.45
CA SER A 456 -14.07 12.81 22.87
C SER A 456 -12.69 12.78 23.52
N PHE A 457 -11.74 13.52 22.96
CA PHE A 457 -10.39 13.70 23.49
C PHE A 457 -10.32 15.03 24.24
N TYR A 458 -9.93 14.99 25.52
CA TYR A 458 -9.80 16.15 26.39
C TYR A 458 -8.32 16.43 26.64
N ASN A 459 -7.82 17.57 26.16
CA ASN A 459 -6.44 18.01 26.36
C ASN A 459 -6.41 19.26 27.24
N ARG A 460 -6.72 19.10 28.53
CA ARG A 460 -6.97 20.24 29.45
C ARG A 460 -5.75 21.13 29.63
N GLU A 461 -4.56 20.53 29.56
CA GLU A 461 -3.28 21.19 29.73
C GLU A 461 -2.73 21.78 28.43
N SER A 462 -3.44 21.63 27.30
CA SER A 462 -3.01 22.15 25.99
C SER A 462 -1.62 21.65 25.59
N LEU A 463 -1.36 20.36 25.81
CA LEU A 463 -0.11 19.67 25.49
C LEU A 463 -0.02 19.38 23.99
N ASP A 464 1.18 19.40 23.43
CA ASP A 464 1.43 18.93 22.06
C ASP A 464 1.63 17.41 22.01
N TYR A 465 1.59 16.83 20.81
CA TYR A 465 1.90 15.41 20.65
C TYR A 465 3.30 15.08 21.20
N GLY A 466 3.38 14.03 22.02
CA GLY A 466 4.60 13.61 22.71
C GLY A 466 4.77 14.23 24.10
N GLU A 467 3.97 15.24 24.46
CA GLU A 467 3.92 15.81 25.80
C GLU A 467 2.79 15.22 26.65
N TYR A 468 1.74 14.70 26.02
CA TYR A 468 0.60 14.04 26.69
C TYR A 468 0.72 12.51 26.74
N GLN A 469 -0.07 11.88 27.62
CA GLN A 469 -0.31 10.43 27.67
C GLN A 469 -1.80 10.19 27.89
N LEU A 470 -2.33 9.04 27.49
CA LEU A 470 -3.70 8.69 27.86
C LEU A 470 -3.78 8.55 29.38
N GLY A 471 -4.71 9.26 30.03
CA GLY A 471 -5.04 9.13 31.45
C GLY A 471 -6.24 8.21 31.67
N GLU A 472 -7.37 8.80 32.08
CA GLU A 472 -8.61 8.07 32.35
C GLU A 472 -9.44 7.87 31.08
N ILE A 473 -10.09 6.70 30.97
CA ILE A 473 -11.13 6.42 29.97
C ILE A 473 -12.47 6.18 30.65
N CYS A 474 -13.48 6.95 30.21
CA CYS A 474 -14.88 6.69 30.55
C CYS A 474 -15.63 6.20 29.31
N ILE A 475 -16.47 5.18 29.46
CA ILE A 475 -17.36 4.66 28.42
C ILE A 475 -18.80 4.72 28.95
N ASN A 476 -19.66 5.47 28.27
CA ASN A 476 -21.07 5.69 28.67
C ASN A 476 -21.23 6.13 30.13
N ASP A 477 -20.41 7.11 30.54
CA ASP A 477 -20.38 7.68 31.90
C ASP A 477 -19.90 6.72 33.01
N GLU A 478 -19.41 5.52 32.64
CA GLU A 478 -18.74 4.60 33.55
C GLU A 478 -17.22 4.64 33.32
N VAL A 479 -16.44 4.71 34.40
CA VAL A 479 -14.97 4.62 34.32
C VAL A 479 -14.60 3.21 33.89
N TRP A 480 -13.88 3.11 32.77
CA TRP A 480 -13.38 1.85 32.23
C TRP A 480 -12.02 1.51 32.78
N ASP A 481 -11.11 2.49 32.76
CA ASP A 481 -9.77 2.41 33.32
C ASP A 481 -9.43 3.76 33.94
N GLU A 482 -9.06 3.73 35.22
CA GLU A 482 -8.73 4.92 36.01
C GLU A 482 -7.36 5.49 35.63
N GLN A 483 -6.46 4.68 35.06
CA GLN A 483 -5.16 5.17 34.63
C GLN A 483 -4.51 4.31 33.54
N ILE A 484 -4.50 4.83 32.33
CA ILE A 484 -3.60 4.37 31.28
C ILE A 484 -2.27 5.11 31.51
N ASN A 485 -1.14 4.43 31.33
CA ASN A 485 0.19 5.02 31.41
C ASN A 485 0.89 4.77 30.07
N GLY A 486 0.35 5.35 29.00
CA GLY A 486 0.81 5.08 27.63
C GLY A 486 0.15 5.94 26.57
N MET A 487 0.61 5.78 25.33
CA MET A 487 0.11 6.55 24.17
C MET A 487 -1.11 5.90 23.50
N HIS A 488 -1.49 4.71 23.92
CA HIS A 488 -2.58 3.95 23.34
C HIS A 488 -3.32 3.11 24.38
N VAL A 489 -4.52 2.69 24.01
CA VAL A 489 -5.30 1.67 24.72
C VAL A 489 -5.81 0.63 23.72
N GLU A 490 -5.81 -0.63 24.14
CA GLU A 490 -6.47 -1.72 23.43
C GLU A 490 -7.68 -2.18 24.25
N LEU A 491 -8.88 -1.92 23.74
CA LEU A 491 -10.13 -2.33 24.36
C LEU A 491 -10.59 -3.65 23.73
N GLN A 492 -10.65 -4.70 24.54
CA GLN A 492 -11.13 -6.01 24.10
C GLN A 492 -12.60 -5.88 23.69
N TRP A 493 -12.91 -6.17 22.42
CA TRP A 493 -14.26 -5.90 21.91
C TRP A 493 -15.34 -6.74 22.59
N SER A 494 -15.00 -7.99 22.96
CA SER A 494 -15.91 -8.88 23.69
C SER A 494 -16.29 -8.37 25.09
N GLU A 495 -15.43 -7.56 25.73
CA GLU A 495 -15.73 -6.92 27.01
C GLU A 495 -16.59 -5.68 26.82
N MET A 496 -16.27 -4.89 25.78
CA MET A 496 -17.08 -3.74 25.40
C MET A 496 -18.51 -4.19 25.10
N GLU A 497 -18.70 -5.18 24.22
CA GLU A 497 -20.03 -5.64 23.80
C GLU A 497 -20.94 -6.02 24.96
N LYS A 498 -20.40 -6.64 26.02
CA LYS A 498 -21.17 -7.01 27.23
C LYS A 498 -21.67 -5.80 28.02
N LYS A 499 -20.94 -4.69 27.99
CA LYS A 499 -21.24 -3.45 28.72
C LYS A 499 -22.03 -2.45 27.87
N LEU A 500 -22.22 -2.73 26.59
CA LEU A 500 -22.92 -1.86 25.65
C LEU A 500 -24.42 -2.17 25.60
N ILE A 501 -25.25 -1.18 25.94
CA ILE A 501 -26.71 -1.26 25.76
C ILE A 501 -27.02 -1.15 24.25
N SER A 502 -27.81 -2.09 23.72
CA SER A 502 -28.24 -2.08 22.32
C SER A 502 -28.91 -0.76 21.93
N ASN A 503 -28.53 -0.19 20.78
CA ASN A 503 -29.09 1.01 20.14
C ASN A 503 -28.72 2.38 20.75
N LYS A 504 -27.65 2.47 21.55
CA LYS A 504 -27.08 3.77 21.97
C LYS A 504 -25.71 4.01 21.31
N LYS A 505 -25.47 5.25 20.90
CA LYS A 505 -24.15 5.73 20.50
C LYS A 505 -23.21 5.64 21.69
N ILE A 506 -22.05 5.03 21.49
CA ILE A 506 -21.06 4.79 22.53
C ILE A 506 -20.30 6.08 22.76
N LYS A 507 -20.39 6.65 23.96
CA LYS A 507 -19.62 7.83 24.31
C LYS A 507 -18.35 7.39 25.03
N SER A 508 -17.21 7.63 24.40
CA SER A 508 -15.91 7.43 25.02
C SER A 508 -15.27 8.78 25.30
N VAL A 509 -14.81 8.98 26.52
CA VAL A 509 -14.03 10.16 26.94
C VAL A 509 -12.61 9.69 27.23
N LEU A 510 -11.64 10.30 26.57
CA LEU A 510 -10.22 10.08 26.83
C LEU A 510 -9.62 11.40 27.32
N ASN A 511 -9.03 11.38 28.51
CA ASN A 511 -8.20 12.48 28.97
C ASN A 511 -6.76 12.28 28.46
N LEU A 512 -6.23 13.29 27.79
CA LEU A 512 -4.85 13.40 27.32
C LEU A 512 -4.04 14.22 28.32
#